data_AF-A0A6L7PFN2-F1
#
_entry.id   AF-A0A6L7PFN2-F1
#
_cell.length_a   1.000
_cell.length_b   1.000
_cell.length_c   1.000
_cell.angle_alpha   90.00
_cell.angle_beta   90.00
_cell.angle_gamma   90.00
#
_symmetry.space_group_name_H-M   'P 1'
#
loop_
_entity.id
_entity.type
_entity.pdbx_description
1 polymer ?
#
loop_
_entity_poly.entity_id
_entity_poly.type
_entity_poly.pdbx_seq_one_letter_code
_entity_poly.pdbx_strand_id
1 'polypeptide(L)'
;MAFAYGSDAGRWPDSMRSLYETEPVVRAVLDRCDQAFEEETGQSLLAVVFADDGAHADTEGADWSVAAEYAMQSALTALWQSVGVEPAVVAGGGGAGELAAAHAAGVVGLETGMRLAIALARVPAGEGATEAPEAALVEIEAALGADTASRPSVTLLSSADGRAVEADKTLDAAYWLRHARPAALGVDALAGADVGVVVEIGGAEVHPDSTAPVVPGVLRANVTDPCEEFVRSVARVYELGIDIAFEGLFAGESRRRVALPSYPFQRRRFWMEPRSTSDIGGA
;
A
#
# COMPACT_ATOMS: atom_id res chain seq x y z
N MET A 1 2.37 -8.65 -9.51
CA MET A 1 1.44 -8.23 -8.45
C MET A 1 1.36 -6.71 -8.46
N ALA A 2 0.19 -6.14 -8.16
CA ALA A 2 0.02 -4.72 -7.98
C ALA A 2 -0.45 -4.35 -6.56
N PHE A 3 0.01 -3.19 -6.06
CA PHE A 3 -0.61 -2.53 -4.91
C PHE A 3 -1.49 -1.38 -5.41
N ALA A 4 -2.72 -1.33 -4.90
CA ALA A 4 -3.72 -0.33 -5.24
C ALA A 4 -4.03 0.52 -4.01
N TYR A 5 -3.79 1.82 -4.11
CA TYR A 5 -3.96 2.78 -3.02
C TYR A 5 -5.21 3.62 -3.30
N GLY A 6 -6.16 3.61 -2.36
CA GLY A 6 -7.41 4.32 -2.52
C GLY A 6 -7.79 5.11 -1.28
N SER A 7 -8.71 6.05 -1.48
CA SER A 7 -9.13 7.02 -0.48
C SER A 7 -10.21 6.48 0.44
N ASP A 8 -9.83 5.75 1.49
CA ASP A 8 -10.69 5.54 2.67
C ASP A 8 -9.92 5.23 3.97
N ALA A 9 -8.57 5.32 3.97
CA ALA A 9 -7.76 4.80 5.08
C ALA A 9 -8.00 5.54 6.41
N GLY A 10 -8.43 6.82 6.35
CA GLY A 10 -8.75 7.64 7.53
C GLY A 10 -10.05 7.26 8.27
N ARG A 11 -10.83 6.29 7.79
CA ARG A 11 -12.09 5.88 8.44
C ARG A 11 -11.94 4.81 9.53
N TRP A 12 -10.74 4.26 9.71
CA TRP A 12 -10.52 3.08 10.56
C TRP A 12 -9.48 3.31 11.66
N PRO A 13 -9.61 4.36 12.50
CA PRO A 13 -8.60 4.74 13.49
C PRO A 13 -8.35 3.65 14.53
N ASP A 14 -9.38 2.93 14.97
CA ASP A 14 -9.24 1.84 15.95
C ASP A 14 -8.46 0.64 15.39
N SER A 15 -8.75 0.24 14.15
CA SER A 15 -8.01 -0.83 13.47
C SER A 15 -6.54 -0.43 13.28
N MET A 16 -6.29 0.82 12.90
CA MET A 16 -4.93 1.33 12.75
C MET A 16 -4.20 1.39 14.09
N ARG A 17 -4.88 1.80 15.18
CA ARG A 17 -4.33 1.81 16.53
C ARG A 17 -3.95 0.40 16.98
N SER A 18 -4.83 -0.59 16.75
CA SER A 18 -4.53 -1.98 17.07
C SER A 18 -3.26 -2.45 16.35
N LEU A 19 -3.11 -2.18 15.05
CA LEU A 19 -1.89 -2.49 14.29
C LEU A 19 -0.66 -1.72 14.82
N TYR A 20 -0.82 -0.45 15.18
CA TYR A 20 0.26 0.33 15.80
C TYR A 20 0.75 -0.29 17.11
N GLU A 21 -0.17 -0.83 17.91
CA GLU A 21 0.14 -1.46 19.19
C GLU A 21 0.78 -2.84 19.07
N THR A 22 0.47 -3.59 18.00
CA THR A 22 0.89 -5.00 17.85
C THR A 22 2.03 -5.20 16.86
N GLU A 23 2.10 -4.42 15.78
CA GLU A 23 3.02 -4.63 14.66
C GLU A 23 4.19 -3.64 14.71
N PRO A 24 5.44 -4.08 15.01
CA PRO A 24 6.59 -3.18 15.13
C PRO A 24 6.91 -2.39 13.86
N VAL A 25 6.69 -3.00 12.68
CA VAL A 25 6.92 -2.34 11.38
C VAL A 25 5.94 -1.19 11.15
N VAL A 26 4.67 -1.38 11.52
CA VAL A 26 3.64 -0.36 11.45
C VAL A 26 3.99 0.79 12.40
N ARG A 27 4.34 0.47 13.64
CA ARG A 27 4.75 1.46 14.65
C ARG A 27 5.92 2.31 14.15
N ALA A 28 6.97 1.68 13.62
CA ALA A 28 8.16 2.38 13.17
C ALA A 28 7.88 3.36 12.02
N VAL A 29 6.96 3.02 11.10
CA VAL A 29 6.56 3.93 10.02
C VAL A 29 5.69 5.07 10.54
N LEU A 30 4.71 4.77 11.38
CA LEU A 30 3.82 5.77 11.96
C LEU A 30 4.56 6.77 12.87
N ASP A 31 5.52 6.33 13.67
CA ASP A 31 6.34 7.20 14.53
C ASP A 31 7.18 8.19 13.70
N ARG A 32 7.74 7.74 12.56
CA ARG A 32 8.48 8.62 11.64
C ARG A 32 7.56 9.63 10.95
N CYS A 33 6.38 9.19 10.53
CA CYS A 33 5.35 10.06 9.97
C CYS A 33 4.89 11.12 10.99
N ASP A 34 4.67 10.72 12.25
CA ASP A 34 4.29 11.61 13.33
C ASP A 34 5.35 12.68 13.58
N GLN A 35 6.62 12.27 13.66
CA GLN A 35 7.74 13.18 13.83
C GLN A 35 7.83 14.20 12.68
N ALA A 36 7.77 13.74 11.42
CA ALA A 36 7.81 14.64 10.27
C ALA A 36 6.62 15.60 10.23
N PHE A 37 5.45 15.16 10.68
CA PHE A 37 4.26 16.00 10.78
C PHE A 37 4.39 17.03 11.93
N GLU A 38 4.92 16.63 13.08
CA GLU A 38 5.14 17.52 14.24
C GLU A 38 6.19 18.59 13.92
N GLU A 39 7.26 18.26 13.19
CA GLU A 39 8.28 19.21 12.76
C GLU A 39 7.70 20.34 11.86
N GLU A 40 6.69 20.03 11.05
CA GLU A 40 6.08 20.97 10.10
C GLU A 40 4.86 21.71 10.65
N THR A 41 4.14 21.12 11.61
CA THR A 41 2.84 21.64 12.10
C THR A 41 2.85 22.01 13.58
N GLY A 42 3.81 21.51 14.35
CA GLY A 42 3.85 21.65 15.81
C GLY A 42 2.80 20.80 16.55
N GLN A 43 2.14 19.85 15.88
CA GLN A 43 1.13 18.97 16.44
C GLN A 43 1.49 17.51 16.16
N SER A 44 1.14 16.59 17.07
CA SER A 44 1.27 15.14 16.80
C SER A 44 0.11 14.67 15.94
N LEU A 45 0.42 14.05 14.80
CA LEU A 45 -0.53 13.39 13.91
C LEU A 45 -1.23 12.24 14.64
N LEU A 46 -0.48 11.41 15.37
CA LEU A 46 -1.03 10.27 16.09
C LEU A 46 -1.95 10.71 17.22
N ALA A 47 -1.62 11.79 17.93
CA ALA A 47 -2.52 12.34 18.94
C ALA A 47 -3.87 12.78 18.35
N VAL A 48 -3.88 13.29 17.10
CA VAL A 48 -5.10 13.67 16.39
C VAL A 48 -5.84 12.45 15.86
N VAL A 49 -5.16 11.58 15.10
CA VAL A 49 -5.74 10.38 14.45
C VAL A 49 -6.30 9.40 15.46
N PHE A 50 -5.67 9.32 16.63
CA PHE A 50 -6.07 8.43 17.71
C PHE A 50 -6.78 9.16 18.85
N ALA A 51 -7.31 10.36 18.63
CA ALA A 51 -8.21 10.97 19.61
C ALA A 51 -9.58 10.28 19.55
N ASP A 52 -10.33 10.29 20.66
CA ASP A 52 -11.72 9.83 20.66
C ASP A 52 -12.58 10.81 19.85
N ASP A 53 -13.66 10.32 19.21
CA ASP A 53 -14.54 11.08 18.29
C ASP A 53 -15.01 12.45 18.81
N GLY A 54 -15.08 12.64 20.14
CA GLY A 54 -15.45 13.90 20.78
C GLY A 54 -14.37 15.00 20.74
N ALA A 55 -13.11 14.65 20.43
CA ALA A 55 -11.98 15.56 20.39
C ALA A 55 -11.64 16.08 18.99
N HIS A 56 -12.16 15.43 17.93
CA HIS A 56 -11.94 15.87 16.53
C HIS A 56 -12.67 17.17 16.19
N ALA A 57 -13.78 17.46 16.89
CA ALA A 57 -14.65 18.61 16.63
C ALA A 57 -14.00 19.97 16.98
N ASP A 58 -12.97 20.00 17.84
CA ASP A 58 -12.26 21.23 18.23
C ASP A 58 -11.04 21.55 17.34
N THR A 59 -10.75 20.71 16.33
CA THR A 59 -9.62 20.91 15.41
C THR A 59 -10.03 21.83 14.25
N GLU A 60 -10.41 23.07 14.54
CA GLU A 60 -10.60 24.09 13.50
C GLU A 60 -9.24 24.39 12.83
N GLY A 61 -9.07 23.94 11.58
CA GLY A 61 -8.06 24.50 10.66
C GLY A 61 -6.88 23.63 10.22
N ALA A 62 -6.77 22.37 10.62
CA ALA A 62 -5.72 21.47 10.11
C ALA A 62 -6.35 20.36 9.26
N ASP A 63 -6.17 20.40 7.94
CA ASP A 63 -6.54 19.31 7.04
C ASP A 63 -5.50 18.17 7.20
N TRP A 64 -5.56 17.47 8.34
CA TRP A 64 -4.66 16.35 8.67
C TRP A 64 -5.05 15.06 7.95
N SER A 65 -6.18 15.05 7.25
CA SER A 65 -6.78 13.86 6.62
C SER A 65 -5.84 13.21 5.59
N VAL A 66 -5.25 14.01 4.70
CA VAL A 66 -4.31 13.56 3.67
C VAL A 66 -3.03 13.01 4.31
N ALA A 67 -2.51 13.67 5.35
CA ALA A 67 -1.33 13.22 6.08
C ALA A 67 -1.58 11.90 6.82
N ALA A 68 -2.72 11.78 7.50
CA ALA A 68 -3.14 10.55 8.17
C ALA A 68 -3.26 9.39 7.18
N GLU A 69 -3.95 9.61 6.06
CA GLU A 69 -4.15 8.58 5.04
C GLU A 69 -2.80 8.13 4.44
N TYR A 70 -1.90 9.08 4.13
CA TYR A 70 -0.56 8.79 3.63
C TYR A 70 0.25 7.95 4.63
N ALA A 71 0.22 8.32 5.92
CA ALA A 71 0.92 7.61 6.98
C ALA A 71 0.41 6.16 7.11
N MET A 72 -0.91 5.97 7.12
CA MET A 72 -1.54 4.65 7.23
C MET A 72 -1.22 3.77 6.02
N GLN A 73 -1.36 4.29 4.80
CA GLN A 73 -1.06 3.55 3.58
C GLN A 73 0.43 3.17 3.48
N SER A 74 1.33 4.06 3.91
CA SER A 74 2.77 3.77 3.98
C SER A 74 3.07 2.68 5.03
N ALA A 75 2.42 2.73 6.18
CA ALA A 75 2.59 1.71 7.23
C ALA A 75 2.05 0.33 6.80
N LEU A 76 0.90 0.29 6.13
CA LEU A 76 0.35 -0.94 5.55
C LEU A 76 1.21 -1.49 4.41
N THR A 77 1.82 -0.63 3.60
CA THR A 77 2.78 -1.05 2.58
C THR A 77 3.96 -1.75 3.23
N ALA A 78 4.54 -1.14 4.26
CA ALA A 78 5.66 -1.73 5.00
C ALA A 78 5.27 -3.05 5.69
N LEU A 79 4.03 -3.17 6.17
CA LEU A 79 3.50 -4.40 6.74
C LEU A 79 3.47 -5.54 5.70
N TRP A 80 2.98 -5.29 4.48
CA TRP A 80 3.02 -6.27 3.39
C TRP A 80 4.46 -6.62 2.97
N GLN A 81 5.34 -5.64 2.87
CA GLN A 81 6.75 -5.87 2.54
C GLN A 81 7.47 -6.69 3.61
N SER A 82 7.08 -6.56 4.88
CA SER A 82 7.67 -7.34 5.98
C SER A 82 7.49 -8.85 5.81
N VAL A 83 6.41 -9.27 5.14
CA VAL A 83 6.12 -10.67 4.82
C VAL A 83 6.59 -11.09 3.43
N GLY A 84 7.46 -10.28 2.81
CA GLY A 84 8.09 -10.55 1.50
C GLY A 84 7.18 -10.28 0.30
N VAL A 85 6.02 -9.64 0.51
CA VAL A 85 5.09 -9.30 -0.56
C VAL A 85 5.47 -7.94 -1.13
N GLU A 86 6.09 -7.95 -2.31
CA GLU A 86 6.55 -6.75 -3.01
C GLU A 86 5.73 -6.51 -4.29
N PRO A 87 5.28 -5.27 -4.56
CA PRO A 87 4.58 -4.95 -5.80
C PRO A 87 5.56 -4.88 -6.99
N ALA A 88 5.10 -5.24 -8.18
CA ALA A 88 5.77 -4.89 -9.44
C ALA A 88 5.16 -3.65 -10.10
N VAL A 89 3.93 -3.31 -9.69
CA VAL A 89 3.13 -2.20 -10.17
C VAL A 89 2.46 -1.55 -8.96
N VAL A 90 2.42 -0.24 -8.90
CA VAL A 90 1.69 0.52 -7.88
C VAL A 90 0.82 1.56 -8.55
N ALA A 91 -0.38 1.75 -8.01
CA ALA A 91 -1.35 2.69 -8.56
C ALA A 91 -2.09 3.39 -7.43
N GLY A 92 -2.11 4.72 -7.44
CA GLY A 92 -2.82 5.53 -6.45
C GLY A 92 -4.01 6.25 -7.06
N GLY A 93 -5.07 6.45 -6.27
CA GLY A 93 -6.24 7.22 -6.65
C GLY A 93 -6.10 8.72 -6.41
N GLY A 94 -4.94 9.34 -6.63
CA GLY A 94 -4.73 10.75 -6.26
C GLY A 94 -4.63 10.99 -4.75
N GLY A 95 -4.41 12.25 -4.35
CA GLY A 95 -4.21 12.67 -2.97
C GLY A 95 -3.13 11.88 -2.25
N ALA A 96 -3.47 11.37 -1.06
CA ALA A 96 -2.59 10.51 -0.28
C ALA A 96 -2.24 9.19 -0.98
N GLY A 97 -3.19 8.61 -1.74
CA GLY A 97 -2.98 7.36 -2.46
C GLY A 97 -1.89 7.46 -3.53
N GLU A 98 -1.84 8.57 -4.28
CA GLU A 98 -0.76 8.82 -5.24
C GLU A 98 0.58 9.00 -4.55
N LEU A 99 0.62 9.72 -3.42
CA LEU A 99 1.84 9.88 -2.62
C LEU A 99 2.35 8.54 -2.07
N ALA A 100 1.46 7.71 -1.52
CA ALA A 100 1.81 6.41 -0.97
C ALA A 100 2.28 5.45 -2.09
N ALA A 101 1.65 5.47 -3.26
CA ALA A 101 2.10 4.72 -4.42
C ALA A 101 3.49 5.17 -4.89
N ALA A 102 3.73 6.49 -4.99
CA ALA A 102 5.04 7.02 -5.37
C ALA A 102 6.12 6.72 -4.32
N HIS A 103 5.76 6.73 -3.03
CA HIS A 103 6.64 6.31 -1.95
C HIS A 103 7.03 4.82 -2.07
N ALA A 104 6.04 3.95 -2.30
CA ALA A 104 6.27 2.52 -2.53
C ALA A 104 7.09 2.25 -3.79
N ALA A 105 6.96 3.10 -4.82
CA ALA A 105 7.80 3.08 -6.01
C ALA A 105 9.22 3.61 -5.78
N GLY A 106 9.55 4.10 -4.58
CA GLY A 106 10.85 4.68 -4.26
C GLY A 106 11.11 6.03 -4.94
N VAL A 107 10.08 6.70 -5.45
CA VAL A 107 10.21 8.01 -6.09
C VAL A 107 10.42 9.12 -5.06
N VAL A 108 9.68 9.03 -3.95
CA VAL A 108 9.76 9.96 -2.83
C VAL A 108 10.05 9.22 -1.52
N GLY A 109 10.92 9.81 -0.70
CA GLY A 109 11.14 9.33 0.67
C GLY A 109 9.91 9.50 1.55
N LEU A 110 9.86 8.79 2.67
CA LEU A 110 8.71 8.82 3.59
C LEU A 110 8.45 10.23 4.14
N GLU A 111 9.50 10.91 4.61
CA GLU A 111 9.41 12.25 5.18
C GLU A 111 9.07 13.31 4.12
N THR A 112 9.62 13.18 2.91
CA THR A 112 9.26 14.05 1.78
C THR A 112 7.80 13.85 1.37
N GLY A 113 7.32 12.60 1.33
CA GLY A 113 5.90 12.32 1.09
C GLY A 113 4.99 12.90 2.17
N MET A 114 5.40 12.88 3.45
CA MET A 114 4.64 13.51 4.54
C MET A 114 4.53 15.02 4.37
N ARG A 115 5.63 15.71 4.05
CA ARG A 115 5.63 17.15 3.76
C ARG A 115 4.72 17.48 2.58
N LEU A 116 4.74 16.66 1.53
CA LEU A 116 3.82 16.80 0.41
C LEU A 116 2.37 16.61 0.83
N ALA A 117 2.06 15.60 1.66
CA ALA A 117 0.71 15.38 2.15
C ALA A 117 0.16 16.61 2.90
N ILE A 118 0.99 17.24 3.74
CA ILE A 118 0.67 18.48 4.47
C ILE A 118 0.43 19.64 3.50
N ALA A 119 1.30 19.83 2.51
CA ALA A 119 1.15 20.88 1.50
C ALA A 119 -0.11 20.68 0.64
N LEU A 120 -0.39 19.45 0.21
CA LEU A 120 -1.57 19.11 -0.59
C LEU A 120 -2.87 19.36 0.17
N ALA A 121 -2.89 19.11 1.48
CA ALA A 121 -4.07 19.36 2.31
C ALA A 121 -4.39 20.86 2.46
N ARG A 122 -3.40 21.74 2.28
CA ARG A 122 -3.60 23.20 2.31
C ARG A 122 -4.11 23.76 0.98
N VAL A 123 -4.10 22.96 -0.09
CA VAL A 123 -4.60 23.39 -1.40
C VAL A 123 -6.11 23.63 -1.30
N PRO A 124 -6.62 24.86 -1.58
CA PRO A 124 -8.05 25.14 -1.49
C PRO A 124 -8.87 24.30 -2.48
N ALA A 125 -10.11 23.96 -2.11
CA ALA A 125 -11.07 23.37 -3.04
C ALA A 125 -11.63 24.48 -3.94
N GLY A 126 -11.06 24.65 -5.12
CA GLY A 126 -11.50 25.68 -6.08
C GLY A 126 -12.27 25.09 -7.25
N GLU A 127 -13.56 25.42 -7.38
CA GLU A 127 -14.28 25.32 -8.65
C GLU A 127 -13.80 26.45 -9.58
N GLY A 128 -13.29 26.11 -10.77
CA GLY A 128 -13.12 27.07 -11.87
C GLY A 128 -11.81 27.88 -11.93
N ALA A 129 -10.76 27.50 -11.20
CA ALA A 129 -9.44 28.09 -11.42
C ALA A 129 -8.86 27.59 -12.75
N THR A 130 -8.70 28.49 -13.72
CA THR A 130 -8.09 28.20 -15.03
C THR A 130 -6.57 28.04 -14.96
N GLU A 131 -5.97 28.41 -13.82
CA GLU A 131 -4.57 28.22 -13.49
C GLU A 131 -4.43 27.62 -12.08
N ALA A 132 -3.40 26.79 -11.91
CA ALA A 132 -2.93 26.34 -10.62
C ALA A 132 -2.68 27.55 -9.71
N PRO A 133 -3.22 27.61 -8.48
CA PRO A 133 -2.91 28.72 -7.58
C PRO A 133 -1.41 28.73 -7.31
N GLU A 134 -0.72 29.79 -7.74
CA GLU A 134 0.75 29.96 -7.66
C GLU A 134 1.28 29.67 -6.24
N ALA A 135 0.52 30.06 -5.21
CA ALA A 135 0.83 29.77 -3.82
C ALA A 135 0.94 28.26 -3.51
N ALA A 136 0.05 27.44 -4.08
CA ALA A 136 0.10 25.99 -3.89
C ALA A 136 1.32 25.36 -4.55
N LEU A 137 1.71 25.85 -5.74
CA LEU A 137 2.94 25.39 -6.40
C LEU A 137 4.16 25.68 -5.54
N VAL A 138 4.27 26.89 -4.99
CA VAL A 138 5.37 27.29 -4.10
C VAL A 138 5.44 26.41 -2.85
N GLU A 139 4.29 26.13 -2.22
CA GLU A 139 4.25 25.25 -1.04
C GLU A 139 4.68 23.82 -1.36
N ILE A 140 4.24 23.27 -2.50
CA ILE A 140 4.61 21.93 -2.94
C ILE A 140 6.10 21.87 -3.34
N GLU A 141 6.63 22.89 -4.01
CA GLU A 141 8.07 23.00 -4.33
C GLU A 141 8.92 23.03 -3.05
N ALA A 142 8.48 23.78 -2.04
CA ALA A 142 9.14 23.82 -0.75
C ALA A 142 9.13 22.45 -0.04
N ALA A 143 8.00 21.74 -0.11
CA ALA A 143 7.86 20.40 0.46
C ALA A 143 8.74 19.34 -0.25
N LEU A 144 8.88 19.41 -1.58
CA LEU A 144 9.82 18.59 -2.35
C LEU A 144 11.27 18.85 -1.91
N GLY A 145 11.60 20.12 -1.65
CA GLY A 145 12.94 20.54 -1.29
C GLY A 145 13.98 20.23 -2.38
N ALA A 146 15.23 20.04 -1.97
CA ALA A 146 16.32 19.65 -2.88
C ALA A 146 16.36 18.13 -3.17
N ASP A 147 15.39 17.38 -2.64
CA ASP A 147 15.33 15.94 -2.77
C ASP A 147 14.94 15.61 -4.22
N THR A 148 15.90 15.17 -5.02
CA THR A 148 15.62 14.79 -6.40
C THR A 148 14.84 13.49 -6.38
N ALA A 149 13.58 13.56 -6.84
CA ALA A 149 12.73 12.41 -7.08
C ALA A 149 13.56 11.28 -7.72
N SER A 150 13.57 10.13 -7.07
CA SER A 150 14.33 8.98 -7.53
C SER A 150 13.58 8.28 -8.65
N ARG A 151 14.33 7.60 -9.52
CA ARG A 151 13.75 6.77 -10.57
C ARG A 151 12.87 5.68 -9.92
N PRO A 152 11.63 5.45 -10.38
CA PRO A 152 10.78 4.39 -9.85
C PRO A 152 11.49 3.03 -9.90
N SER A 153 11.53 2.32 -8.76
CA SER A 153 12.03 0.94 -8.68
C SER A 153 11.03 -0.07 -9.23
N VAL A 154 9.75 0.29 -9.23
CA VAL A 154 8.61 -0.47 -9.77
C VAL A 154 7.73 0.44 -10.62
N THR A 155 6.83 -0.13 -11.43
CA THR A 155 5.97 0.64 -12.32
C THR A 155 4.96 1.46 -11.51
N LEU A 156 5.06 2.79 -11.54
CA LEU A 156 4.06 3.70 -10.98
C LEU A 156 3.04 4.08 -12.06
N LEU A 157 1.76 3.81 -11.82
CA LEU A 157 0.65 4.25 -12.67
C LEU A 157 0.07 5.56 -12.13
N SER A 158 -0.01 6.57 -12.99
CA SER A 158 -0.54 7.89 -12.62
C SER A 158 -2.06 7.85 -12.53
N SER A 159 -2.63 8.42 -11.47
CA SER A 159 -4.09 8.49 -11.29
C SER A 159 -4.81 9.28 -12.39
N ALA A 160 -4.12 10.21 -13.05
CA ALA A 160 -4.70 11.13 -14.00
C ALA A 160 -5.10 10.47 -15.32
N ASP A 161 -4.36 9.44 -15.75
CA ASP A 161 -4.56 8.79 -17.05
C ASP A 161 -4.33 7.28 -17.07
N GLY A 162 -4.00 6.69 -15.92
CA GLY A 162 -3.75 5.26 -15.76
C GLY A 162 -2.48 4.76 -16.45
N ARG A 163 -1.63 5.66 -16.97
CA ARG A 163 -0.40 5.28 -17.68
C ARG A 163 0.78 5.18 -16.72
N ALA A 164 1.72 4.33 -17.09
CA ALA A 164 3.01 4.26 -16.42
C ALA A 164 3.73 5.61 -16.52
N VAL A 165 4.16 6.11 -15.38
CA VAL A 165 5.06 7.26 -15.28
C VAL A 165 6.41 6.86 -15.89
N GLU A 166 6.88 7.64 -16.87
CA GLU A 166 8.18 7.42 -17.49
C GLU A 166 9.30 7.53 -16.45
N ALA A 167 10.31 6.68 -16.57
CA ALA A 167 11.28 6.50 -15.49
C ALA A 167 12.22 7.70 -15.28
N ASP A 168 12.33 8.60 -16.26
CA ASP A 168 13.08 9.84 -16.25
C ASP A 168 12.20 11.09 -16.07
N LYS A 169 10.87 10.91 -15.92
CA LYS A 169 9.95 12.00 -15.68
C LYS A 169 10.09 12.52 -14.26
N THR A 170 10.44 13.79 -14.13
CA THR A 170 10.41 14.50 -12.85
C THR A 170 8.97 14.66 -12.37
N LEU A 171 8.68 14.21 -11.15
CA LEU A 171 7.40 14.49 -10.47
C LEU A 171 7.50 15.84 -9.75
N ASP A 172 7.36 16.91 -10.53
CA ASP A 172 7.45 18.29 -10.07
C ASP A 172 6.19 18.76 -9.31
N ALA A 173 6.18 20.01 -8.85
CA ALA A 173 5.03 20.55 -8.14
C ALA A 173 3.74 20.58 -8.97
N ALA A 174 3.85 20.75 -10.29
CA ALA A 174 2.70 20.70 -11.18
C ALA A 174 2.11 19.28 -11.29
N TYR A 175 2.95 18.25 -11.23
CA TYR A 175 2.51 16.87 -11.06
C TYR A 175 1.69 16.70 -9.78
N TRP A 176 2.26 17.01 -8.62
CA TRP A 176 1.57 16.79 -7.35
C TRP A 176 0.30 17.60 -7.22
N LEU A 177 0.29 18.85 -7.70
CA LEU A 177 -0.90 19.68 -7.68
C LEU A 177 -2.03 19.10 -8.56
N ARG A 178 -1.71 18.56 -9.74
CA ARG A 178 -2.70 17.89 -10.59
C ARG A 178 -3.29 16.65 -9.91
N HIS A 179 -2.49 15.96 -9.09
CA HIS A 179 -2.88 14.75 -8.37
C HIS A 179 -3.32 15.05 -6.93
N ALA A 180 -3.50 16.32 -6.54
CA ALA A 180 -3.77 16.72 -5.15
C ALA A 180 -5.06 16.14 -4.58
N ARG A 181 -6.02 15.81 -5.45
CA ARG A 181 -7.35 15.35 -5.05
C ARG A 181 -7.51 13.86 -5.28
N PRO A 182 -8.23 13.18 -4.37
CA PRO A 182 -8.68 11.83 -4.62
C PRO A 182 -9.51 11.75 -5.91
N ALA A 183 -9.23 10.74 -6.71
CA ALA A 183 -9.96 10.30 -7.88
C ALA A 183 -10.15 8.78 -7.75
N ALA A 184 -11.24 8.26 -8.30
CA ALA A 184 -11.41 6.81 -8.34
C ALA A 184 -10.23 6.18 -9.09
N LEU A 185 -9.61 5.15 -8.50
CA LEU A 185 -8.60 4.38 -9.20
C LEU A 185 -9.27 3.69 -10.40
N GLY A 186 -8.98 4.18 -11.61
CA GLY A 186 -9.57 3.61 -12.82
C GLY A 186 -9.19 2.14 -12.97
N VAL A 187 -10.19 1.25 -13.08
CA VAL A 187 -10.00 -0.20 -13.31
C VAL A 187 -9.13 -0.47 -14.54
N ASP A 188 -9.21 0.41 -15.54
CA ASP A 188 -8.41 0.37 -16.76
C ASP A 188 -6.91 0.54 -16.51
N ALA A 189 -6.52 1.28 -15.47
CA ALA A 189 -5.11 1.51 -15.15
C ALA A 189 -4.41 0.19 -14.81
N LEU A 190 -5.04 -0.65 -13.98
CA LEU A 190 -4.49 -1.95 -13.60
C LEU A 190 -4.71 -3.02 -14.66
N ALA A 191 -5.80 -2.96 -15.44
CA ALA A 191 -6.09 -3.91 -16.50
C ALA A 191 -5.01 -3.93 -17.61
N GLY A 192 -4.38 -2.79 -17.89
CA GLY A 192 -3.31 -2.68 -18.88
C GLY A 192 -1.95 -3.25 -18.45
N ALA A 193 -1.77 -3.61 -17.17
CA ALA A 193 -0.47 -3.91 -16.58
C ALA A 193 -0.11 -5.41 -16.47
N ASP A 194 -0.95 -6.32 -17.00
CA ASP A 194 -0.79 -7.79 -16.94
C ASP A 194 -0.49 -8.31 -15.52
N VAL A 195 -1.27 -7.84 -14.55
CA VAL A 195 -1.08 -8.17 -13.13
C VAL A 195 -1.87 -9.41 -12.75
N GLY A 196 -1.22 -10.41 -12.15
CA GLY A 196 -1.88 -11.64 -11.71
C GLY A 196 -2.63 -11.56 -10.37
N VAL A 197 -2.35 -10.54 -9.55
CA VAL A 197 -2.97 -10.29 -8.23
C VAL A 197 -2.90 -8.79 -7.93
N VAL A 198 -3.97 -8.23 -7.37
CA VAL A 198 -4.03 -6.86 -6.84
C VAL A 198 -4.23 -6.94 -5.33
N VAL A 199 -3.46 -6.16 -4.56
CA VAL A 199 -3.62 -6.00 -3.11
C VAL A 199 -4.04 -4.57 -2.83
N GLU A 200 -5.14 -4.40 -2.10
CA GLU A 200 -5.62 -3.08 -1.69
C GLU A 200 -4.88 -2.58 -0.45
N ILE A 201 -4.46 -1.31 -0.51
CA ILE A 201 -3.82 -0.59 0.58
C ILE A 201 -4.74 0.55 1.03
N GLY A 202 -5.05 0.59 2.32
CA GLY A 202 -5.87 1.66 2.91
C GLY A 202 -7.36 1.62 2.54
N GLY A 203 -7.90 0.44 2.19
CA GLY A 203 -9.33 0.28 1.90
C GLY A 203 -9.74 0.78 0.52
N ALA A 204 -8.85 0.67 -0.48
CA ALA A 204 -9.13 1.07 -1.84
C ALA A 204 -10.40 0.39 -2.36
N GLU A 205 -11.40 1.15 -2.82
CA GLU A 205 -12.49 0.60 -3.63
C GLU A 205 -11.95 0.28 -5.03
N VAL A 206 -11.15 -0.78 -5.15
CA VAL A 206 -10.76 -1.29 -6.47
C VAL A 206 -12.02 -1.86 -7.11
N HIS A 207 -12.44 -1.25 -8.22
CA HIS A 207 -13.71 -1.57 -8.85
C HIS A 207 -13.81 -3.06 -9.22
N PRO A 208 -14.99 -3.69 -9.09
CA PRO A 208 -15.22 -5.13 -9.31
C PRO A 208 -14.89 -5.66 -10.73
N ASP A 209 -14.56 -4.77 -11.68
CA ASP A 209 -14.27 -5.14 -13.07
C ASP A 209 -12.79 -5.53 -13.31
N SER A 210 -11.96 -5.57 -12.26
CA SER A 210 -10.61 -6.15 -12.34
C SER A 210 -10.68 -7.63 -12.74
N THR A 211 -9.96 -8.01 -13.80
CA THR A 211 -9.82 -9.40 -14.22
C THR A 211 -8.87 -10.20 -13.31
N ALA A 212 -8.00 -9.50 -12.58
CA ALA A 212 -7.11 -10.08 -11.59
C ALA A 212 -7.83 -10.26 -10.24
N PRO A 213 -7.58 -11.36 -9.51
CA PRO A 213 -8.01 -11.52 -8.12
C PRO A 213 -7.57 -10.34 -7.26
N VAL A 214 -8.53 -9.74 -6.57
CA VAL A 214 -8.29 -8.65 -5.61
C VAL A 214 -8.24 -9.22 -4.19
N VAL A 215 -7.16 -8.94 -3.48
CA VAL A 215 -7.01 -9.22 -2.06
C VAL A 215 -7.36 -7.96 -1.29
N PRO A 216 -8.44 -7.99 -0.50
CA PRO A 216 -8.90 -6.80 0.19
C PRO A 216 -7.91 -6.35 1.27
N GLY A 217 -7.91 -5.04 1.50
CA GLY A 217 -7.09 -4.41 2.52
C GLY A 217 -7.54 -4.77 3.94
N VAL A 218 -6.65 -4.52 4.91
CA VAL A 218 -6.87 -4.80 6.34
C VAL A 218 -7.79 -3.76 6.99
N LEU A 219 -7.78 -2.53 6.50
CA LEU A 219 -8.62 -1.44 7.00
C LEU A 219 -9.94 -1.40 6.21
N ARG A 220 -10.98 -2.05 6.76
CA ARG A 220 -12.32 -2.09 6.15
C ARG A 220 -13.40 -2.30 7.21
N ALA A 221 -14.66 -2.07 6.79
CA ALA A 221 -15.82 -2.30 7.64
C ALA A 221 -15.89 -3.74 8.15
N ASN A 222 -16.34 -3.90 9.40
CA ASN A 222 -16.56 -5.19 10.08
C ASN A 222 -15.28 -6.01 10.36
N VAL A 223 -14.10 -5.38 10.36
CA VAL A 223 -12.88 -6.01 10.88
C VAL A 223 -12.79 -5.76 12.39
N THR A 224 -12.90 -6.82 13.17
CA THR A 224 -12.78 -6.76 14.64
C THR A 224 -11.33 -6.91 15.11
N ASP A 225 -10.52 -7.68 14.37
CA ASP A 225 -9.11 -7.91 14.65
C ASP A 225 -8.32 -7.69 13.34
N PRO A 226 -7.64 -6.53 13.19
CA PRO A 226 -6.89 -6.23 11.98
C PRO A 226 -5.62 -7.11 11.83
N CYS A 227 -5.06 -7.63 12.91
CA CYS A 227 -3.91 -8.55 12.81
C CYS A 227 -4.37 -9.88 12.24
N GLU A 228 -5.49 -10.41 12.73
CA GLU A 228 -6.08 -11.63 12.20
C GLU A 228 -6.50 -11.45 10.73
N GLU A 229 -7.09 -10.31 10.39
CA GLU A 229 -7.46 -10.00 9.01
C GLU A 229 -6.23 -9.91 8.09
N PHE A 230 -5.15 -9.28 8.54
CA PHE A 230 -3.89 -9.27 7.80
C PHE A 230 -3.37 -10.69 7.52
N VAL A 231 -3.36 -11.57 8.52
CA VAL A 231 -2.97 -12.98 8.35
C VAL A 231 -3.86 -13.71 7.34
N ARG A 232 -5.17 -13.44 7.33
CA ARG A 232 -6.09 -13.99 6.31
C ARG A 232 -5.77 -13.46 4.91
N SER A 233 -5.49 -12.17 4.76
CA SER A 233 -5.08 -11.59 3.48
C SER A 233 -3.75 -12.16 2.98
N VAL A 234 -2.77 -12.37 3.87
CA VAL A 234 -1.49 -13.03 3.54
C VAL A 234 -1.72 -14.47 3.09
N ALA A 235 -2.58 -15.22 3.78
CA ALA A 235 -2.96 -16.56 3.37
C ALA A 235 -3.59 -16.57 1.97
N ARG A 236 -4.41 -15.57 1.64
CA ARG A 236 -5.01 -15.43 0.31
C ARG A 236 -3.97 -15.19 -0.78
N VAL A 237 -2.99 -14.35 -0.52
CA VAL A 237 -1.85 -14.10 -1.43
C VAL A 237 -1.03 -15.38 -1.61
N TYR A 238 -0.78 -16.13 -0.54
CA TYR A 238 -0.09 -17.42 -0.60
C TYR A 238 -0.85 -18.48 -1.44
N GLU A 239 -2.17 -18.58 -1.29
CA GLU A 239 -3.03 -19.46 -2.08
C GLU A 239 -3.01 -19.12 -3.58
N LEU A 240 -2.74 -17.86 -3.93
CA LEU A 240 -2.57 -17.39 -5.31
C LEU A 240 -1.17 -17.69 -5.87
N GLY A 241 -0.31 -18.38 -5.11
CA GLY A 241 1.00 -18.83 -5.55
C GLY A 241 2.12 -17.82 -5.36
N ILE A 242 1.89 -16.79 -4.54
CA ILE A 242 2.92 -15.81 -4.17
C ILE A 242 3.68 -16.32 -2.95
N ASP A 243 5.00 -16.30 -3.03
CA ASP A 243 5.86 -16.69 -1.91
C ASP A 243 5.75 -15.70 -0.74
N ILE A 244 5.68 -16.23 0.47
CA ILE A 244 5.60 -15.46 1.70
C ILE A 244 6.85 -15.71 2.54
N ALA A 245 7.47 -14.64 3.02
CA ALA A 245 8.50 -14.69 4.05
C ALA A 245 7.81 -14.83 5.43
N PHE A 246 7.54 -16.07 5.84
CA PHE A 246 6.85 -16.37 7.10
C PHE A 246 7.58 -15.83 8.34
N GLU A 247 8.88 -15.59 8.26
CA GLU A 247 9.65 -14.94 9.32
C GLU A 247 9.11 -13.54 9.65
N GLY A 248 8.59 -12.82 8.65
CA GLY A 248 7.98 -11.50 8.82
C GLY A 248 6.72 -11.53 9.69
N LEU A 249 5.86 -12.54 9.52
CA LEU A 249 4.63 -12.73 10.31
C LEU A 249 4.89 -12.97 11.79
N PHE A 250 6.09 -13.42 12.15
CA PHE A 250 6.47 -13.78 13.51
C PHE A 250 7.65 -12.95 14.01
N ALA A 251 7.88 -11.78 13.40
CA ALA A 251 8.97 -10.90 13.75
C ALA A 251 8.89 -10.50 15.23
N GLY A 252 10.00 -10.67 15.97
CA GLY A 252 10.04 -10.39 17.41
C GLY A 252 9.55 -11.52 18.31
N GLU A 253 9.03 -12.62 17.75
CA GLU A 253 8.57 -13.77 18.52
C GLU A 253 9.60 -14.89 18.64
N SER A 254 9.59 -15.58 19.79
CA SER A 254 10.37 -16.80 20.00
C SER A 254 9.52 -18.04 19.74
N ARG A 255 9.56 -18.55 18.50
CA ARG A 255 8.82 -19.75 18.08
C ARG A 255 9.65 -21.02 18.26
N ARG A 256 8.99 -22.18 18.45
CA ARG A 256 9.63 -23.50 18.56
C ARG A 256 9.18 -24.40 17.43
N ARG A 257 10.11 -25.16 16.86
CA ARG A 257 9.76 -26.22 15.89
C ARG A 257 9.00 -27.33 16.61
N VAL A 258 7.85 -27.71 16.07
CA VAL A 258 7.03 -28.82 16.57
C VAL A 258 7.01 -29.94 15.53
N ALA A 259 6.94 -31.19 15.98
CA ALA A 259 6.81 -32.33 15.08
C ALA A 259 5.38 -32.36 14.52
N LEU A 260 5.27 -32.33 13.19
CA LEU A 260 4.01 -32.48 12.47
C LEU A 260 4.00 -33.81 11.70
N PRO A 261 2.82 -34.35 11.35
CA PRO A 261 2.73 -35.49 10.45
C PRO A 261 3.52 -35.23 9.16
N SER A 262 4.16 -36.27 8.63
CA SER A 262 4.85 -36.19 7.33
C SER A 262 3.86 -35.93 6.20
N TYR A 263 4.34 -35.40 5.08
CA TYR A 263 3.54 -35.17 3.88
C TYR A 263 2.72 -36.42 3.49
N PRO A 264 1.38 -36.31 3.36
CA PRO A 264 0.51 -37.44 3.06
C PRO A 264 0.57 -37.78 1.56
N PHE A 265 1.65 -38.44 1.12
CA PHE A 265 1.82 -38.82 -0.29
C PHE A 265 0.60 -39.58 -0.84
N GLN A 266 0.08 -39.10 -1.97
CA GLN A 266 -0.95 -39.79 -2.75
C GLN A 266 -0.31 -40.94 -3.53
N ARG A 267 -0.27 -42.12 -2.91
CA ARG A 267 0.50 -43.27 -3.40
C ARG A 267 -0.23 -43.99 -4.52
N ARG A 268 0.50 -44.32 -5.58
CA ARG A 268 0.12 -45.28 -6.61
C ARG A 268 1.20 -46.35 -6.71
N ARG A 269 0.81 -47.57 -7.05
CA ARG A 269 1.76 -48.65 -7.28
C ARG A 269 2.47 -48.42 -8.62
N PHE A 270 3.78 -48.23 -8.57
CA PHE A 270 4.65 -48.23 -9.75
C PHE A 270 5.56 -49.44 -9.66
N TRP A 271 5.46 -50.33 -10.64
CA TRP A 271 6.24 -51.56 -10.71
C TRP A 271 6.61 -51.83 -12.16
N MET A 272 7.88 -52.16 -12.43
CA MET A 272 8.28 -52.65 -13.75
C MET A 272 7.90 -54.13 -13.82
N GLU A 273 6.97 -54.45 -14.72
CA GLU A 273 6.68 -55.84 -15.01
C GLU A 273 7.87 -56.46 -15.76
N PRO A 274 8.31 -57.67 -15.38
CA PRO A 274 9.36 -58.37 -16.11
C PRO A 274 8.91 -58.58 -17.56
N ARG A 275 9.79 -58.29 -18.52
CA ARG A 275 9.54 -58.55 -19.95
C ARG A 275 9.21 -60.03 -20.15
N SER A 276 8.08 -60.30 -20.79
CA SER A 276 7.73 -61.67 -21.17
C SER A 276 8.73 -62.18 -22.21
N THR A 277 9.28 -63.38 -22.01
CA THR A 277 10.20 -64.03 -22.97
C THR A 277 9.56 -64.34 -24.33
N SER A 278 8.24 -64.16 -24.46
CA SER A 278 7.47 -64.25 -25.70
C SER A 278 7.75 -63.13 -26.71
N ASP A 279 8.30 -61.99 -26.27
CA ASP A 279 8.60 -60.84 -27.17
C ASP A 279 10.03 -60.87 -27.76
N ILE A 280 10.82 -61.91 -27.48
CA ILE A 280 12.22 -62.05 -27.97
C ILE A 280 12.29 -63.00 -29.20
N GLY A 281 11.17 -63.62 -29.60
CA GLY A 281 11.11 -64.56 -30.72
C GLY A 281 10.48 -63.99 -31.98
N GLY A 282 11.18 -63.07 -32.66
CA GLY A 282 10.74 -62.54 -33.96
C GLY A 282 11.90 -61.91 -34.72
N ALA A 283 12.77 -62.75 -35.30
CA ALA A 283 13.79 -62.39 -36.28
C ALA A 283 13.72 -63.40 -37.44
#